data_AF-A0A351GIC8-F1
#
_entry.id   AF-A0A351GIC8-F1
#
_cell.length_a   1.000
_cell.length_b   1.000
_cell.length_c   1.000
_cell.angle_alpha   90.00
_cell.angle_beta   90.00
_cell.angle_gamma   90.00
#
_symmetry.space_group_name_H-M   'P 1'
#
loop_
_entity.id
_entity.type
_entity.pdbx_description
1 polymer ?
#
loop_
_entity_poly.entity_id
_entity_poly.type
_entity_poly.pdbx_seq_one_letter_code
_entity_poly.pdbx_strand_id
1 'polypeptide(L)'
;MARISTYALDENLIASDKWIGTSANDSNATKNYSVGNVTDYLNKSGVIDSQTLRYKYQDVTPQDTREVGTISFATSQGSTVNFSSITTWVLSKFAKPDKQVDSFYTSPLIGSYVLVTNAANVSNWAVYLWTGSAATTDPNFYNIGLTYISGSGVLQKNKDYLISLLTYDVAGQTGDKTFVFTQGVPATTWTIQHNLGKFPSVGAVDTASVANGQLYYGDVKYIDSNNLTVTFASQFSGKAYLN
;
A
#
# COMPACT_ATOMS: atom_id res chain seq x y z
N MET A 1 -21.21 -31.22 44.23
CA MET A 1 -20.50 -30.74 43.02
C MET A 1 -19.36 -29.85 43.46
N ALA A 2 -18.21 -29.94 42.82
CA ALA A 2 -17.05 -29.09 43.13
C ALA A 2 -17.38 -27.61 42.83
N ARG A 3 -16.85 -26.69 43.63
CA ARG A 3 -17.05 -25.24 43.40
C ARG A 3 -16.19 -24.82 42.21
N ILE A 4 -16.62 -23.83 41.44
CA ILE A 4 -15.85 -23.38 40.25
C ILE A 4 -14.40 -22.97 40.62
N SER A 5 -14.19 -22.46 41.83
CA SER A 5 -12.88 -22.07 42.35
C SER A 5 -11.94 -23.22 42.69
N THR A 6 -12.39 -24.48 42.64
CA THR A 6 -11.56 -25.66 42.96
C THR A 6 -11.00 -26.36 41.73
N TYR A 7 -11.36 -25.92 40.52
CA TYR A 7 -10.77 -26.44 39.29
C TYR A 7 -9.43 -25.77 39.04
N ALA A 8 -8.44 -26.56 38.59
CA ALA A 8 -7.15 -26.04 38.17
C ALA A 8 -7.32 -25.12 36.94
N LEU A 9 -6.47 -24.09 36.84
CA LEU A 9 -6.40 -23.26 35.65
C LEU A 9 -5.74 -24.04 34.52
N ASP A 10 -6.30 -23.94 33.33
CA ASP A 10 -5.66 -24.40 32.11
C ASP A 10 -4.81 -23.26 31.54
N GLU A 11 -3.51 -23.49 31.40
CA GLU A 11 -2.54 -22.53 30.88
C GLU A 11 -2.22 -22.75 29.38
N ASN A 12 -2.67 -23.86 28.79
CA ASN A 12 -2.32 -24.25 27.41
C ASN A 12 -3.58 -24.43 26.55
N LEU A 13 -4.25 -23.32 26.27
CA LEU A 13 -5.52 -23.30 25.54
C LEU A 13 -5.37 -23.82 24.09
N ILE A 14 -6.30 -24.66 23.67
CA ILE A 14 -6.47 -25.17 22.30
C ILE A 14 -7.88 -24.85 21.77
N ALA A 15 -8.02 -24.82 20.44
CA ALA A 15 -9.26 -24.39 19.78
C ALA A 15 -10.51 -25.20 20.18
N SER A 16 -10.35 -26.43 20.64
CA SER A 16 -11.43 -27.32 21.08
C SER A 16 -11.87 -27.14 22.53
N ASP A 17 -11.13 -26.36 23.34
CA ASP A 17 -11.51 -26.11 24.73
C ASP A 17 -12.83 -25.36 24.79
N LYS A 18 -13.58 -25.60 25.87
CA LYS A 18 -14.95 -25.14 26.00
C LYS A 18 -15.13 -24.30 27.24
N TRP A 19 -15.93 -23.25 27.11
CA TRP A 19 -16.55 -22.59 28.24
C TRP A 19 -18.07 -22.62 28.11
N ILE A 20 -18.74 -22.59 29.26
CA ILE A 20 -20.19 -22.56 29.32
C ILE A 20 -20.65 -21.11 29.19
N GLY A 21 -21.69 -20.90 28.38
CA GLY A 21 -22.35 -19.61 28.24
C GLY A 21 -23.83 -19.77 27.97
N THR A 22 -24.49 -18.62 27.83
CA THR A 22 -25.92 -18.52 27.53
C THR A 22 -26.10 -18.11 26.08
N SER A 23 -26.83 -18.90 25.30
CA SER A 23 -27.08 -18.64 23.88
C SER A 23 -28.27 -17.72 23.66
N ALA A 24 -28.00 -16.48 23.29
CA ALA A 24 -29.06 -15.53 22.90
C ALA A 24 -29.86 -16.01 21.67
N ASN A 25 -29.25 -16.79 20.79
CA ASN A 25 -29.89 -17.32 19.57
C ASN A 25 -30.73 -18.58 19.81
N ASP A 26 -30.68 -19.15 21.02
CA ASP A 26 -31.39 -20.39 21.37
C ASP A 26 -32.10 -20.20 22.71
N SER A 27 -32.97 -19.18 22.79
CA SER A 27 -33.82 -18.88 23.95
C SER A 27 -33.09 -18.81 25.29
N ASN A 28 -31.87 -18.27 25.30
CA ASN A 28 -31.00 -18.22 26.48
C ASN A 28 -30.68 -19.61 27.08
N ALA A 29 -30.61 -20.64 26.25
CA ALA A 29 -30.18 -21.97 26.66
C ALA A 29 -28.68 -21.99 27.01
N THR A 30 -28.32 -22.81 28.00
CA THR A 30 -26.92 -23.08 28.35
C THR A 30 -26.26 -23.92 27.26
N LYS A 31 -25.15 -23.42 26.69
CA LYS A 31 -24.38 -24.08 25.63
C LYS A 31 -22.89 -24.04 25.94
N ASN A 32 -22.16 -24.98 25.32
CA ASN A 32 -20.71 -24.94 25.26
C ASN A 32 -20.25 -24.11 24.06
N TYR A 33 -19.32 -23.20 24.29
CA TYR A 33 -18.66 -22.40 23.27
C TYR A 33 -17.20 -22.84 23.19
N SER A 34 -16.71 -23.14 21.99
CA SER A 34 -15.29 -23.46 21.82
C SER A 34 -14.45 -22.20 21.70
N VAL A 35 -13.21 -22.24 22.20
CA VAL A 35 -12.21 -21.16 22.01
C VAL A 35 -12.14 -20.79 20.53
N GLY A 36 -12.00 -21.79 19.65
CA GLY A 36 -11.86 -21.58 18.21
C GLY A 36 -13.04 -20.82 17.59
N ASN A 37 -14.28 -21.19 17.94
CA ASN A 37 -15.46 -20.52 17.38
C ASN A 37 -15.61 -19.08 17.90
N VAL A 38 -15.21 -18.81 19.15
CA VAL A 38 -15.24 -17.44 19.66
C VAL A 38 -14.12 -16.60 19.06
N THR A 39 -12.90 -17.14 18.93
CA THR A 39 -11.82 -16.47 18.22
C THR A 39 -12.21 -16.17 16.76
N ASP A 40 -12.85 -17.12 16.08
CA ASP A 40 -13.40 -16.93 14.74
C ASP A 40 -14.46 -15.82 14.71
N TYR A 41 -15.39 -15.82 15.66
CA TYR A 41 -16.39 -14.77 15.79
C TYR A 41 -15.71 -13.42 15.97
N LEU A 42 -14.79 -13.27 16.94
CA LEU A 42 -14.07 -12.02 17.20
C LEU A 42 -13.32 -11.52 15.96
N ASN A 43 -12.67 -12.43 15.22
CA ASN A 43 -11.93 -12.11 13.99
C ASN A 43 -12.84 -11.75 12.81
N LYS A 44 -13.98 -12.42 12.64
CA LYS A 44 -14.92 -12.19 11.53
C LYS A 44 -15.81 -10.97 11.78
N SER A 45 -16.24 -10.78 13.02
CA SER A 45 -17.13 -9.70 13.45
C SER A 45 -16.41 -8.35 13.61
N GLY A 46 -15.08 -8.33 13.63
CA GLY A 46 -14.30 -7.10 13.83
C GLY A 46 -14.55 -6.42 15.18
N VAL A 47 -15.05 -7.17 16.18
CA VAL A 47 -15.27 -6.67 17.55
C VAL A 47 -13.94 -6.40 18.27
N ILE A 48 -12.84 -7.00 17.80
CA ILE A 48 -11.49 -6.57 18.15
C ILE A 48 -11.15 -5.40 17.24
N ASP A 49 -11.00 -4.21 17.80
CA ASP A 49 -10.59 -3.00 17.06
C ASP A 49 -9.29 -3.27 16.29
N SER A 50 -9.40 -3.40 14.98
CA SER A 50 -8.28 -3.52 14.05
C SER A 50 -8.36 -2.37 13.06
N GLN A 51 -7.29 -1.57 12.99
CA GLN A 51 -7.20 -0.45 12.04
C GLN A 51 -6.87 -0.90 10.61
N THR A 52 -6.65 -2.21 10.39
CA THR A 52 -6.25 -2.76 9.09
C THR A 52 -7.46 -3.22 8.27
N LEU A 53 -7.43 -2.98 6.96
CA LEU A 53 -8.53 -3.38 6.07
C LEU A 53 -8.46 -4.89 5.85
N ARG A 54 -9.50 -5.63 6.23
CA ARG A 54 -9.54 -7.09 6.10
C ARG A 54 -10.50 -7.54 5.00
N TYR A 55 -10.02 -8.41 4.12
CA TYR A 55 -10.79 -9.02 3.03
C TYR A 55 -10.54 -10.51 2.90
N LYS A 56 -11.56 -11.25 2.47
CA LYS A 56 -11.41 -12.66 2.08
C LYS A 56 -11.05 -12.76 0.60
N TYR A 57 -10.09 -13.59 0.23
CA TYR A 57 -9.90 -13.89 -1.20
C TYR A 57 -11.00 -14.83 -1.72
N GLN A 58 -11.73 -14.37 -2.73
CA GLN A 58 -12.74 -15.12 -3.46
C GLN A 58 -12.30 -15.31 -4.92
N ASP A 59 -12.20 -16.57 -5.33
CA ASP A 59 -12.12 -16.95 -6.74
C ASP A 59 -13.55 -17.03 -7.30
N VAL A 60 -13.91 -16.08 -8.17
CA VAL A 60 -15.26 -15.91 -8.72
C VAL A 60 -15.35 -16.63 -10.06
N THR A 61 -16.11 -17.72 -10.12
CA THR A 61 -16.42 -18.42 -11.38
C THR A 61 -17.60 -17.75 -12.09
N PRO A 62 -17.86 -18.03 -13.39
CA PRO A 62 -18.95 -17.39 -14.13
C PRO A 62 -20.36 -17.62 -13.54
N GLN A 63 -20.53 -18.64 -12.70
CA GLN A 63 -21.79 -18.97 -12.04
C GLN A 63 -21.90 -18.32 -10.64
N ASP A 64 -20.80 -17.78 -10.11
CA ASP A 64 -20.75 -17.21 -8.78
C ASP A 64 -21.09 -15.72 -8.78
N THR A 65 -21.76 -15.27 -7.72
CA THR A 65 -21.88 -13.84 -7.43
C THR A 65 -20.70 -13.41 -6.57
N ARG A 66 -20.09 -12.27 -6.92
CA ARG A 66 -19.00 -11.69 -6.13
C ARG A 66 -19.55 -11.17 -4.80
N GLU A 67 -18.96 -11.59 -3.68
CA GLU A 67 -19.40 -11.24 -2.34
C GLU A 67 -18.74 -9.93 -1.87
N VAL A 68 -19.42 -9.17 -1.00
CA VAL A 68 -18.82 -8.03 -0.30
C VAL A 68 -17.73 -8.50 0.68
N GLY A 69 -16.78 -7.64 1.05
CA GLY A 69 -15.70 -8.05 1.95
C GLY A 69 -14.63 -8.91 1.28
N THR A 70 -14.54 -8.89 -0.06
CA THR A 70 -13.62 -9.75 -0.81
C THR A 70 -12.58 -9.02 -1.65
N ILE A 71 -11.42 -9.68 -1.80
CA ILE A 71 -10.50 -9.51 -2.91
C ILE A 71 -10.86 -10.57 -3.94
N SER A 72 -10.95 -10.21 -5.22
CA SER A 72 -11.24 -11.14 -6.31
C SER A 72 -10.58 -10.65 -7.61
N PHE A 73 -10.87 -11.30 -8.72
CA PHE A 73 -10.40 -10.89 -10.04
C PHE A 73 -11.57 -10.73 -11.01
N ALA A 74 -11.33 -10.08 -12.15
CA ALA A 74 -12.35 -9.90 -13.18
C ALA A 74 -12.85 -11.25 -13.73
N THR A 75 -11.94 -12.22 -13.84
CA THR A 75 -12.22 -13.63 -14.18
C THR A 75 -11.59 -14.54 -13.14
N SER A 76 -12.09 -15.77 -13.02
CA SER A 76 -11.49 -16.79 -12.15
C SER A 76 -10.00 -16.96 -12.45
N GLN A 77 -9.19 -16.96 -11.40
CA GLN A 77 -7.74 -17.21 -11.45
C GLN A 77 -7.39 -18.53 -10.74
N GLY A 78 -8.40 -19.28 -10.28
CA GLY A 78 -8.25 -20.51 -9.53
C GLY A 78 -8.10 -20.28 -8.02
N SER A 79 -7.92 -21.37 -7.28
CA SER A 79 -7.88 -21.32 -5.81
C SER A 79 -6.59 -20.76 -5.23
N THR A 80 -5.58 -20.53 -6.06
CA THR A 80 -4.27 -20.01 -5.65
C THR A 80 -3.71 -19.11 -6.72
N VAL A 81 -3.29 -17.90 -6.32
CA VAL A 81 -2.71 -16.90 -7.22
C VAL A 81 -1.40 -16.39 -6.63
N ASN A 82 -0.32 -16.46 -7.40
CA ASN A 82 0.97 -15.95 -6.96
C ASN A 82 0.90 -14.44 -6.77
N PHE A 83 1.43 -13.93 -5.66
CA PHE A 83 1.43 -12.50 -5.42
C PHE A 83 2.20 -11.72 -6.51
N SER A 84 3.32 -12.27 -6.96
CA SER A 84 4.15 -11.65 -8.01
C SER A 84 3.46 -11.52 -9.37
N SER A 85 2.38 -12.26 -9.65
CA SER A 85 1.65 -12.17 -10.92
C SER A 85 0.48 -11.18 -10.87
N ILE A 86 0.16 -10.60 -9.71
CA ILE A 86 -0.99 -9.71 -9.55
C ILE A 86 -0.62 -8.30 -9.99
N THR A 87 -1.26 -7.84 -11.07
CA THR A 87 -1.17 -6.45 -11.56
C THR A 87 -2.47 -5.68 -11.36
N THR A 88 -3.58 -6.39 -11.17
CA THR A 88 -4.87 -5.83 -10.83
C THR A 88 -5.70 -6.82 -10.04
N TRP A 89 -6.56 -6.31 -9.17
CA TRP A 89 -7.62 -7.10 -8.55
C TRP A 89 -8.93 -6.30 -8.53
N VAL A 90 -10.02 -7.00 -8.27
CA VAL A 90 -11.33 -6.42 -8.00
C VAL A 90 -11.55 -6.46 -6.50
N LEU A 91 -11.58 -5.30 -5.86
CA LEU A 91 -11.69 -5.14 -4.42
C LEU A 91 -13.09 -4.64 -4.04
N SER A 92 -13.69 -5.24 -3.01
CA SER A 92 -14.97 -4.77 -2.47
C SER A 92 -14.84 -3.41 -1.82
N LYS A 93 -15.83 -2.54 -1.98
CA LYS A 93 -16.00 -1.28 -1.26
C LYS A 93 -16.15 -1.46 0.26
N PHE A 94 -16.49 -2.66 0.71
CA PHE A 94 -16.66 -3.01 2.10
C PHE A 94 -15.52 -3.90 2.58
N ALA A 95 -14.84 -3.52 3.66
CA ALA A 95 -13.93 -4.38 4.41
C ALA A 95 -14.70 -5.10 5.52
N LYS A 96 -14.25 -6.29 5.96
CA LYS A 96 -14.83 -6.94 7.14
C LYS A 96 -14.72 -6.03 8.38
N PRO A 97 -15.77 -5.88 9.21
CA PRO A 97 -17.09 -6.54 9.16
C PRO A 97 -18.14 -5.73 8.37
N ASP A 98 -18.02 -5.70 7.04
CA ASP A 98 -18.87 -4.96 6.10
C ASP A 98 -18.94 -3.45 6.34
N LYS A 99 -17.79 -2.86 6.69
CA LYS A 99 -17.61 -1.40 6.78
C LYS A 99 -17.17 -0.84 5.44
N GLN A 100 -17.88 0.17 4.97
CA GLN A 100 -17.54 0.91 3.76
C GLN A 100 -16.20 1.67 3.97
N VAL A 101 -15.25 1.49 3.04
CA VAL A 101 -13.88 2.03 3.13
C VAL A 101 -13.33 2.52 1.79
N ASP A 102 -14.18 2.71 0.78
CA ASP A 102 -13.78 3.10 -0.58
C ASP A 102 -13.04 4.44 -0.66
N SER A 103 -13.24 5.34 0.31
CA SER A 103 -12.50 6.60 0.37
C SER A 103 -10.98 6.40 0.40
N PHE A 104 -10.49 5.33 1.04
CA PHE A 104 -9.07 5.02 1.11
C PHE A 104 -8.47 4.70 -0.27
N TYR A 105 -9.26 4.13 -1.19
CA TYR A 105 -8.75 3.60 -2.46
C TYR A 105 -8.26 4.67 -3.41
N THR A 106 -8.78 5.89 -3.29
CA THR A 106 -8.39 7.05 -4.09
C THR A 106 -7.43 7.95 -3.33
N SER A 107 -7.63 8.13 -2.02
CA SER A 107 -6.73 8.87 -1.14
C SER A 107 -6.79 8.26 0.27
N PRO A 108 -5.68 7.77 0.84
CA PRO A 108 -4.28 8.01 0.46
C PRO A 108 -3.64 6.92 -0.42
N LEU A 109 -4.37 5.86 -0.80
CA LEU A 109 -3.69 4.66 -1.30
C LEU A 109 -3.09 4.81 -2.70
N ILE A 110 -3.65 5.62 -3.61
CA ILE A 110 -3.01 5.84 -4.92
C ILE A 110 -1.63 6.48 -4.74
N GLY A 111 -0.62 5.84 -5.34
CA GLY A 111 0.79 6.21 -5.20
C GLY A 111 1.49 5.54 -4.03
N SER A 112 0.75 5.07 -3.02
CA SER A 112 1.33 4.53 -1.79
C SER A 112 1.76 3.07 -1.89
N TYR A 113 2.69 2.69 -1.01
CA TYR A 113 3.07 1.30 -0.82
C TYR A 113 2.18 0.65 0.23
N VAL A 114 1.58 -0.49 -0.14
CA VAL A 114 0.71 -1.28 0.72
C VAL A 114 1.31 -2.64 1.02
N LEU A 115 1.19 -3.08 2.27
CA LEU A 115 1.45 -4.45 2.69
C LEU A 115 0.15 -5.24 2.66
N VAL A 116 0.19 -6.38 2.00
CA VAL A 116 -0.85 -7.40 2.00
C VAL A 116 -0.31 -8.60 2.77
N THR A 117 -0.96 -8.99 3.86
CA THR A 117 -0.54 -10.14 4.70
C THR A 117 -1.70 -11.08 4.92
N ASN A 118 -1.44 -12.38 4.94
CA ASN A 118 -2.45 -13.36 5.37
C ASN A 118 -2.69 -13.20 6.88
N ALA A 119 -3.96 -13.06 7.27
CA ALA A 119 -4.36 -12.79 8.64
C ALA A 119 -3.98 -13.91 9.63
N ALA A 120 -3.82 -15.15 9.16
CA ALA A 120 -3.45 -16.31 9.96
C ALA A 120 -1.97 -16.72 9.80
N ASN A 121 -1.28 -16.23 8.76
CA ASN A 121 0.12 -16.55 8.50
C ASN A 121 0.88 -15.33 7.99
N VAL A 122 1.55 -14.64 8.89
CA VAL A 122 2.33 -13.43 8.57
C VAL A 122 3.52 -13.69 7.63
N SER A 123 3.96 -14.94 7.46
CA SER A 123 5.00 -15.29 6.48
C SER A 123 4.50 -15.36 5.04
N ASN A 124 3.18 -15.28 4.83
CA ASN A 124 2.55 -15.17 3.52
C ASN A 124 2.12 -13.71 3.28
N TRP A 125 2.94 -12.96 2.56
CA TRP A 125 2.78 -11.51 2.41
C TRP A 125 3.32 -10.98 1.08
N ALA A 126 2.87 -9.79 0.67
CA ALA A 126 3.42 -9.05 -0.45
C ALA A 126 3.28 -7.55 -0.26
N VAL A 127 4.22 -6.80 -0.84
CA VAL A 127 4.22 -5.35 -0.92
C VAL A 127 3.95 -4.95 -2.36
N TYR A 128 2.98 -4.07 -2.52
CA TYR A 128 2.61 -3.49 -3.81
C TYR A 128 2.68 -1.96 -3.75
N LEU A 129 3.03 -1.37 -4.87
CA LEU A 129 2.66 0.02 -5.18
C LEU A 129 1.23 0.03 -5.69
N TRP A 130 0.36 0.82 -5.07
CA TRP A 130 -1.03 0.98 -5.47
C TRP A 130 -1.14 2.07 -6.54
N THR A 131 -1.31 1.68 -7.81
CA THR A 131 -1.14 2.58 -8.95
C THR A 131 -2.42 3.28 -9.38
N GLY A 132 -3.59 2.75 -9.01
CA GLY A 132 -4.86 3.37 -9.38
C GLY A 132 -6.07 2.66 -8.77
N SER A 133 -7.22 3.34 -8.86
CA SER A 133 -8.52 2.82 -8.42
C SER A 133 -9.61 3.35 -9.35
N ALA A 134 -10.45 2.46 -9.86
CA ALA A 134 -11.61 2.81 -10.68
C ALA A 134 -12.81 1.92 -10.32
N ALA A 135 -14.00 2.49 -10.22
CA ALA A 135 -15.22 1.70 -9.97
C ALA A 135 -15.47 0.71 -11.12
N THR A 136 -16.00 -0.48 -10.79
CA THR A 136 -16.45 -1.44 -11.80
C THR A 136 -17.87 -1.13 -12.27
N THR A 137 -18.43 -1.97 -13.15
CA THR A 137 -19.86 -1.90 -13.51
C THR A 137 -20.78 -2.17 -12.31
N ASP A 138 -20.31 -2.94 -11.33
CA ASP A 138 -20.97 -3.09 -10.04
C ASP A 138 -20.44 -2.00 -9.08
N PRO A 139 -21.32 -1.12 -8.54
CA PRO A 139 -20.92 -0.01 -7.69
C PRO A 139 -20.31 -0.43 -6.35
N ASN A 140 -20.42 -1.70 -5.97
CA ASN A 140 -19.84 -2.22 -4.73
C ASN A 140 -18.38 -2.66 -4.89
N PHE A 141 -17.78 -2.54 -6.08
CA PHE A 141 -16.43 -3.03 -6.36
C PHE A 141 -15.60 -2.03 -7.16
N TYR A 142 -14.29 -2.10 -6.94
CA TYR A 142 -13.27 -1.27 -7.61
C TYR A 142 -12.20 -2.15 -8.26
N ASN A 143 -11.82 -1.82 -9.48
CA ASN A 143 -10.59 -2.29 -10.11
C ASN A 143 -9.43 -1.50 -9.53
N ILE A 144 -8.51 -2.19 -8.86
CA ILE A 144 -7.30 -1.59 -8.30
C ILE A 144 -6.12 -1.98 -9.17
N GLY A 145 -5.30 -1.00 -9.54
CA GLY A 145 -4.02 -1.21 -10.18
C GLY A 145 -2.92 -1.43 -9.14
N LEU A 146 -2.07 -2.42 -9.37
CA LEU A 146 -0.97 -2.78 -8.48
C LEU A 146 0.32 -3.04 -9.27
N THR A 147 1.45 -2.64 -8.69
CA THR A 147 2.78 -3.07 -9.14
C THR A 147 3.45 -3.82 -8.01
N TYR A 148 3.79 -5.09 -8.23
CA TYR A 148 4.50 -5.91 -7.25
C TYR A 148 5.91 -5.37 -6.99
N ILE A 149 6.27 -5.25 -5.71
CA ILE A 149 7.60 -4.79 -5.27
C ILE A 149 8.40 -5.96 -4.68
N SER A 150 7.80 -6.68 -3.73
CA SER A 150 8.41 -7.82 -3.06
C SER A 150 7.35 -8.62 -2.32
N GLY A 151 7.66 -9.84 -1.89
CA GLY A 151 6.71 -10.69 -1.20
C GLY A 151 7.08 -12.17 -1.24
N SER A 152 6.42 -12.94 -0.40
CA SER A 152 6.56 -14.38 -0.28
C SER A 152 5.18 -15.01 -0.18
N GLY A 153 4.85 -15.89 -1.14
CA GLY A 153 3.63 -16.69 -1.13
C GLY A 153 2.56 -16.23 -2.11
N VAL A 154 1.31 -16.50 -1.75
CA VAL A 154 0.17 -16.56 -2.67
C VAL A 154 -1.13 -16.12 -2.00
N LEU A 155 -2.07 -15.60 -2.80
CA LEU A 155 -3.48 -15.54 -2.42
C LEU A 155 -4.09 -16.95 -2.45
N GLN A 156 -4.77 -17.34 -1.38
CA GLN A 156 -5.40 -18.65 -1.24
C GLN A 156 -6.89 -18.49 -0.97
N LYS A 157 -7.72 -19.20 -1.74
CA LYS A 157 -9.18 -19.08 -1.67
C LYS A 157 -9.66 -19.28 -0.23
N ASN A 158 -10.65 -18.48 0.17
CA ASN A 158 -11.26 -18.49 1.50
C ASN A 158 -10.32 -18.12 2.67
N LYS A 159 -9.14 -17.54 2.39
CA LYS A 159 -8.29 -16.95 3.43
C LYS A 159 -8.48 -15.45 3.52
N ASP A 160 -8.33 -14.92 4.73
CA ASP A 160 -8.42 -13.50 5.02
C ASP A 160 -7.04 -12.84 4.88
N TYR A 161 -7.03 -11.65 4.30
CA TYR A 161 -5.85 -10.83 4.07
C TYR A 161 -6.07 -9.43 4.64
N LEU A 162 -5.02 -8.90 5.27
CA LEU A 162 -4.96 -7.54 5.79
C LEU A 162 -4.24 -6.68 4.77
N ILE A 163 -4.82 -5.53 4.43
CA ILE A 163 -4.18 -4.49 3.63
C ILE A 163 -3.85 -3.34 4.58
N SER A 164 -2.57 -2.98 4.64
CA SER A 164 -2.04 -1.93 5.50
C SER A 164 -1.18 -0.97 4.70
N LEU A 165 -1.27 0.31 5.01
CA LEU A 165 -0.38 1.33 4.46
C LEU A 165 1.02 1.17 5.08
N LEU A 166 2.05 0.94 4.26
CA LEU A 166 3.44 0.87 4.74
C LEU A 166 4.13 2.21 4.65
N THR A 167 4.01 2.84 3.49
CA THR A 167 4.58 4.15 3.23
C THR A 167 3.51 4.94 2.53
N TYR A 168 3.13 6.03 3.19
CA TYR A 168 2.33 7.03 2.54
C TYR A 168 3.24 7.74 1.55
N ASP A 169 3.07 7.41 0.27
CA ASP A 169 3.72 8.18 -0.78
C ASP A 169 2.72 9.25 -1.23
N VAL A 170 2.94 10.48 -0.76
CA VAL A 170 2.14 11.63 -1.19
C VAL A 170 2.51 12.06 -2.61
N ALA A 171 3.57 11.48 -3.19
CA ALA A 171 3.93 11.49 -4.60
C ALA A 171 5.42 11.15 -4.77
N GLY A 172 5.84 10.94 -6.02
CA GLY A 172 7.13 11.42 -6.49
C GLY A 172 7.37 12.92 -6.22
N GLN A 173 7.47 13.30 -4.94
CA GLN A 173 7.56 14.59 -4.24
C GLN A 173 8.42 14.43 -2.97
N THR A 174 8.66 13.21 -2.46
CA THR A 174 9.56 12.96 -1.30
C THR A 174 10.90 12.33 -1.66
N GLY A 175 11.18 12.09 -2.94
CA GLY A 175 12.56 11.96 -3.42
C GLY A 175 13.14 13.35 -3.66
N ASP A 176 14.39 13.58 -3.26
CA ASP A 176 15.10 14.77 -3.68
C ASP A 176 15.10 14.82 -5.22
N LYS A 177 14.38 15.78 -5.79
CA LYS A 177 14.21 15.88 -7.24
C LYS A 177 15.44 16.57 -7.83
N THR A 178 16.16 15.84 -8.68
CA THR A 178 17.22 16.40 -9.50
C THR A 178 16.65 16.98 -10.80
N PHE A 179 17.12 18.17 -11.21
CA PHE A 179 16.91 18.72 -12.54
C PHE A 179 18.26 18.89 -13.26
N VAL A 180 18.32 18.58 -14.56
CA VAL A 180 19.53 18.72 -15.36
C VAL A 180 19.29 19.69 -16.50
N PHE A 181 19.91 20.86 -16.41
CA PHE A 181 19.92 21.85 -17.47
C PHE A 181 21.06 21.56 -18.47
N THR A 182 20.84 21.79 -19.76
CA THR A 182 21.89 21.72 -20.78
C THR A 182 22.02 23.07 -21.48
N GLN A 183 23.20 23.66 -21.39
CA GLN A 183 23.59 24.86 -22.12
C GLN A 183 24.36 24.45 -23.38
N GLY A 184 23.71 24.47 -24.55
CA GLY A 184 24.32 24.03 -25.81
C GLY A 184 25.27 25.04 -26.48
N VAL A 185 25.11 26.34 -26.19
CA VAL A 185 25.94 27.41 -26.76
C VAL A 185 26.70 28.11 -25.63
N PRO A 186 28.01 28.34 -25.76
CA PRO A 186 28.78 29.02 -24.73
C PRO A 186 28.18 30.37 -24.33
N ALA A 187 27.93 30.54 -23.03
CA ALA A 187 27.39 31.77 -22.46
C ALA A 187 27.98 32.00 -21.07
N THR A 188 28.13 33.28 -20.68
CA THR A 188 28.53 33.66 -19.32
C THR A 188 27.36 33.59 -18.34
N THR A 189 26.11 33.72 -18.81
CA THR A 189 24.92 33.71 -17.96
C THR A 189 23.93 32.65 -18.45
N TRP A 190 23.53 31.74 -17.57
CA TRP A 190 22.58 30.68 -17.85
C TRP A 190 21.28 30.97 -17.12
N THR A 191 20.16 31.07 -17.85
CA THR A 191 18.82 31.20 -17.27
C THR A 191 18.15 29.83 -17.24
N ILE A 192 17.84 29.34 -16.05
CA ILE A 192 17.41 27.96 -15.81
C ILE A 192 16.00 27.94 -15.20
N GLN A 193 15.04 27.40 -15.95
CA GLN A 193 13.74 27.01 -15.44
C GLN A 193 13.78 25.52 -15.07
N HIS A 194 13.58 25.18 -13.80
CA HIS A 194 13.78 23.83 -13.27
C HIS A 194 12.51 23.18 -12.68
N ASN A 195 11.47 23.96 -12.37
CA ASN A 195 10.18 23.46 -11.88
C ASN A 195 10.27 22.53 -10.64
N LEU A 196 11.25 22.77 -9.74
CA LEU A 196 11.45 21.94 -8.54
C LEU A 196 10.64 22.42 -7.32
N GLY A 197 10.06 23.62 -7.38
CA GLY A 197 9.31 24.21 -6.26
C GLY A 197 10.16 24.51 -5.02
N LYS A 198 11.48 24.72 -5.18
CA LYS A 198 12.46 24.96 -4.11
C LYS A 198 13.64 25.79 -4.63
N PHE A 199 14.59 26.12 -3.76
CA PHE A 199 15.84 26.79 -4.11
C PHE A 199 17.00 25.77 -4.11
N PRO A 200 17.25 25.07 -5.23
CA PRO A 200 18.20 23.96 -5.31
C PRO A 200 19.66 24.43 -5.36
N SER A 201 20.58 23.63 -4.81
CA SER A 201 22.02 23.80 -5.06
C SER A 201 22.34 23.57 -6.54
N VAL A 202 23.25 24.36 -7.10
CA VAL A 202 23.64 24.27 -8.52
C VAL A 202 25.08 23.82 -8.66
N GLY A 203 25.30 22.68 -9.31
CA GLY A 203 26.61 22.22 -9.76
C GLY A 203 26.73 22.31 -11.28
N ALA A 204 27.55 23.21 -11.80
CA ALA A 204 27.78 23.35 -13.24
C ALA A 204 29.06 22.63 -13.68
N VAL A 205 29.01 22.02 -14.87
CA VAL A 205 30.14 21.36 -15.52
C VAL A 205 30.20 21.83 -16.97
N ASP A 206 31.40 21.98 -17.53
CA ASP A 206 31.55 22.26 -18.96
C ASP A 206 31.36 20.99 -19.81
N THR A 207 31.28 21.15 -21.12
CA THR A 207 31.03 20.04 -22.06
C THR A 207 32.14 18.98 -22.01
N ALA A 208 33.39 19.40 -21.78
CA ALA A 208 34.53 18.49 -21.70
C ALA A 208 34.61 17.73 -20.37
N SER A 209 34.08 18.30 -19.27
CA SER A 209 34.16 17.76 -17.92
C SER A 209 32.92 16.99 -17.47
N VAL A 210 31.89 16.85 -18.32
CA VAL A 210 30.70 16.02 -18.01
C VAL A 210 31.11 14.59 -17.61
N ALA A 211 32.19 14.05 -18.18
CA ALA A 211 32.72 12.71 -17.86
C ALA A 211 33.66 12.69 -16.64
N ASN A 212 34.26 13.83 -16.27
CA ASN A 212 35.35 13.89 -15.28
C ASN A 212 34.95 14.59 -13.97
N GLY A 213 33.76 15.21 -13.90
CA GLY A 213 33.18 15.74 -12.66
C GLY A 213 33.76 17.06 -12.15
N GLN A 214 34.53 17.79 -12.97
CA GLN A 214 35.06 19.10 -12.59
C GLN A 214 33.92 20.14 -12.50
N LEU A 215 33.71 20.67 -11.30
CA LEU A 215 32.70 21.68 -11.02
C LEU A 215 33.22 23.10 -11.34
N TYR A 216 32.36 23.89 -11.95
CA TYR A 216 32.54 25.31 -12.20
C TYR A 216 31.58 26.09 -11.33
N TYR A 217 32.13 26.96 -10.48
CA TYR A 217 31.33 27.81 -9.61
C TYR A 217 30.99 29.11 -10.32
N GLY A 218 29.71 29.46 -10.29
CA GLY A 218 29.18 30.73 -10.76
C GLY A 218 28.40 31.42 -9.66
N ASP A 219 28.08 32.70 -9.87
CA ASP A 219 27.17 33.45 -9.03
C ASP A 219 25.73 33.01 -9.31
N VAL A 220 25.10 32.36 -8.32
CA VAL A 220 23.75 31.81 -8.41
C VAL A 220 22.77 32.83 -7.82
N LYS A 221 21.85 33.30 -8.66
CA LYS A 221 20.76 34.20 -8.25
C LYS A 221 19.41 33.53 -8.50
N TYR A 222 18.68 33.25 -7.43
CA TYR A 222 17.30 32.77 -7.53
C TYR A 222 16.36 33.90 -7.92
N ILE A 223 15.49 33.64 -8.90
CA ILE A 223 14.42 34.56 -9.31
C ILE A 223 13.15 34.20 -8.55
N ASP A 224 12.80 32.91 -8.53
CA ASP A 224 11.69 32.34 -7.76
C ASP A 224 11.96 30.85 -7.47
N SER A 225 10.96 30.10 -6.96
CA SER A 225 11.09 28.68 -6.59
C SER A 225 11.21 27.71 -7.77
N ASN A 226 11.14 28.19 -9.00
CA ASN A 226 11.24 27.41 -10.23
C ASN A 226 12.24 27.97 -11.25
N ASN A 227 12.83 29.14 -10.99
CA ASN A 227 13.69 29.86 -11.91
C ASN A 227 14.92 30.46 -11.19
N LEU A 228 16.09 30.31 -11.81
CA LEU A 228 17.33 30.93 -11.35
C LEU A 228 18.24 31.32 -12.53
N THR A 229 19.22 32.16 -12.24
CA THR A 229 20.32 32.48 -13.15
C THR A 229 21.65 32.12 -12.54
N VAL A 230 22.58 31.60 -13.34
CA VAL A 230 23.98 31.34 -12.94
C VAL A 230 24.90 32.17 -13.82
N THR A 231 25.78 32.96 -13.23
CA THR A 231 26.75 33.80 -13.96
C THR A 231 28.18 33.36 -13.69
N PHE A 232 28.96 33.15 -14.75
CA PHE A 232 30.35 32.70 -14.70
C PHE A 232 31.31 33.80 -15.18
N ALA A 233 32.58 33.69 -14.76
CA ALA A 233 33.63 34.63 -15.17
C ALA A 233 34.02 34.51 -16.66
N SER A 234 33.68 33.40 -17.33
CA SER A 234 33.95 33.17 -18.75
C SER A 234 32.83 32.36 -19.38
N GLN A 235 32.67 32.48 -20.71
CA GLN A 235 31.64 31.75 -21.44
C GLN A 235 32.04 30.29 -21.63
N PHE A 236 31.10 29.38 -21.38
CA PHE A 236 31.24 27.96 -21.74
C PHE A 236 29.87 27.31 -21.91
N SER A 237 29.85 26.17 -22.61
CA SER A 237 28.68 25.29 -22.77
C SER A 237 28.85 24.07 -21.87
N GLY A 238 27.75 23.46 -21.44
CA GLY A 238 27.80 22.31 -20.56
C GLY A 238 26.46 21.98 -19.91
N LYS A 239 26.51 21.49 -18.66
CA LYS A 239 25.32 21.09 -17.90
C LYS A 239 25.31 21.71 -16.51
N ALA A 240 24.12 21.97 -15.97
CA ALA A 240 23.94 22.27 -14.56
C ALA A 240 23.03 21.22 -13.91
N TYR A 241 23.50 20.64 -12.81
CA TYR A 241 22.75 19.71 -11.97
C TYR A 241 22.19 20.48 -10.79
N LEU A 242 20.86 20.43 -10.63
CA LEU A 242 20.13 21.13 -9.59
C LEU A 242 19.53 20.09 -8.65
N ASN A 243 19.91 20.13 -7.38
CA ASN A 243 19.36 19.28 -6.30
C ASN A 243 18.92 20.17 -5.15
#